data_AF-A0A0B7C4P8-F1
#
_entry.id   AF-A0A0B7C4P8-F1
#
_cell.length_a   1.000
_cell.length_b   1.000
_cell.length_c   1.000
_cell.angle_alpha   90.00
_cell.angle_beta   90.00
_cell.angle_gamma   90.00
#
_symmetry.space_group_name_H-M   'P 1'
#
loop_
_entity.id
_entity.type
_entity.pdbx_description
1 polymer ?
#
loop_
_entity_poly.entity_id
_entity_poly.type
_entity_poly.pdbx_seq_one_letter_code
_entity_poly.pdbx_strand_id
1 'polypeptide(L)'
;KTVLITGCDSGFGNACARQLAAYGFTVVAGCYDINSESAQALKSGANNNLHIVKLDITNEDSIQQALLKIKNVCHGKGLWALVNNAGVS
;
A
#
# COMPACT_ATOMS: atom_id res chain seq x y z
N LYS A 1 10.01 -10.12 0.67
CA LYS A 1 9.07 -10.06 1.81
C LYS A 1 8.08 -8.95 1.50
N THR A 2 6.80 -9.26 1.42
CA THR A 2 5.78 -8.27 1.01
C THR A 2 5.05 -7.72 2.21
N VAL A 3 5.04 -6.40 2.36
CA VAL A 3 4.35 -5.69 3.45
C VAL A 3 3.16 -4.94 2.86
N LEU A 4 1.96 -5.18 3.39
CA LEU A 4 0.80 -4.33 3.12
C LEU A 4 0.71 -3.25 4.19
N ILE A 5 0.54 -1.99 3.77
CA ILE A 5 0.30 -0.86 4.68
C ILE A 5 -1.01 -0.21 4.27
N THR A 6 -1.96 -0.07 5.19
CA THR A 6 -3.22 0.64 4.92
C THR A 6 -3.11 2.11 5.31
N GLY A 7 -3.82 3.00 4.60
CA GLY A 7 -3.83 4.44 4.91
C GLY A 7 -2.50 5.14 4.57
N CYS A 8 -2.04 5.00 3.32
CA CYS A 8 -0.77 5.57 2.85
C CYS A 8 -0.92 6.95 2.17
N ASP A 9 -2.12 7.53 2.19
CA ASP A 9 -2.41 8.83 1.57
C ASP A 9 -1.56 9.96 2.16
N SER A 10 -1.18 9.88 3.43
CA SER A 10 -0.32 10.87 4.10
C SER A 10 0.32 10.31 5.38
N GLY A 11 1.03 11.17 6.11
CA GLY A 11 1.48 10.91 7.48
C GLY A 11 2.34 9.65 7.64
N PHE A 12 2.10 8.92 8.74
CA PHE A 12 2.90 7.74 9.12
C PHE A 12 2.83 6.61 8.10
N GLY A 13 1.67 6.33 7.51
CA GLY A 13 1.52 5.28 6.50
C GLY A 13 2.40 5.56 5.27
N ASN A 14 2.39 6.80 4.78
CA ASN A 14 3.21 7.22 3.65
C ASN A 14 4.72 7.13 3.95
N ALA A 15 5.14 7.67 5.10
CA ALA A 15 6.54 7.64 5.53
C ALA A 15 7.03 6.20 5.74
N CYS A 16 6.22 5.35 6.35
CA CYS A 16 6.51 3.92 6.54
C CYS A 16 6.67 3.19 5.21
N ALA A 17 5.78 3.46 4.23
CA ALA A 17 5.87 2.87 2.90
C ALA A 17 7.19 3.21 2.19
N ARG A 18 7.60 4.48 2.23
CA ARG A 18 8.89 4.93 1.67
C ARG A 18 10.07 4.27 2.36
N GLN A 19 10.06 4.25 3.69
CA GLN A 19 11.18 3.73 4.47
C GLN A 19 11.35 2.22 4.29
N LEU A 20 10.27 1.44 4.32
CA LEU A 20 10.33 -0.01 4.09
C LEU A 20 10.76 -0.35 2.66
N ALA A 21 10.32 0.42 1.66
CA ALA A 21 10.79 0.26 0.29
C ALA A 21 12.29 0.57 0.17
N ALA A 22 12.79 1.61 0.84
CA ALA A 22 14.22 1.93 0.89
C ALA A 22 15.06 0.82 1.57
N TYR A 23 14.48 0.09 2.53
CA TYR A 23 15.10 -1.09 3.15
C TYR A 23 14.97 -2.38 2.32
N GLY A 24 14.47 -2.31 1.09
CA GLY A 24 14.41 -3.44 0.17
C GLY A 24 13.22 -4.39 0.38
N PHE A 25 12.21 -3.99 1.17
CA PHE A 25 10.95 -4.72 1.21
C PHE A 25 10.13 -4.46 -0.05
N THR A 26 9.32 -5.43 -0.45
CA THR A 26 8.22 -5.18 -1.39
C THR A 26 7.08 -4.59 -0.58
N VAL A 27 6.64 -3.39 -0.90
CA VAL A 27 5.59 -2.67 -0.19
C VAL A 27 4.38 -2.54 -1.09
N VAL A 28 3.21 -2.91 -0.56
CA VAL A 28 1.93 -2.54 -1.13
C VAL A 28 1.34 -1.45 -0.26
N ALA A 29 1.30 -0.23 -0.79
CA ALA A 29 0.71 0.95 -0.14
C ALA A 29 -0.77 1.06 -0.53
N GLY A 30 -1.64 0.79 0.43
CA GLY A 30 -3.08 1.00 0.32
C GLY A 30 -3.43 2.46 0.57
N CYS A 31 -3.90 3.16 -0.46
CA CYS A 31 -4.34 4.55 -0.40
C CYS A 31 -5.85 4.65 -0.61
N TYR A 32 -6.51 5.48 0.19
CA TYR A 32 -7.89 5.85 -0.02
C TYR A 32 -8.06 6.66 -1.30
N ASP A 33 -7.22 7.63 -1.60
CA ASP A 33 -7.22 8.37 -2.87
C ASP A 33 -5.87 8.28 -3.59
N ILE A 34 -5.82 7.43 -4.61
CA ILE A 34 -4.63 7.25 -5.44
C ILE A 34 -4.30 8.46 -6.32
N ASN A 35 -5.24 9.40 -6.50
CA ASN A 35 -5.04 10.61 -7.29
C ASN A 35 -4.58 11.80 -6.45
N SER A 36 -4.56 11.67 -5.13
CA SER A 36 -4.02 12.69 -4.23
C SER A 36 -2.55 12.99 -4.56
N GLU A 37 -2.14 14.24 -4.35
CA GLU A 37 -0.76 14.68 -4.62
C GLU A 37 0.28 13.82 -3.88
N SER A 38 -0.01 13.47 -2.62
CA SER A 38 0.86 12.64 -1.79
C SER A 38 0.95 11.18 -2.29
N ALA A 39 -0.17 10.60 -2.76
CA ALA A 39 -0.15 9.27 -3.38
C ALA A 39 0.60 9.29 -4.72
N GLN A 40 0.46 10.35 -5.53
CA GLN A 40 1.22 10.51 -6.77
C GLN A 40 2.72 10.70 -6.49
N ALA A 41 3.09 11.50 -5.49
CA ALA A 41 4.47 11.65 -5.07
C ALA A 41 5.06 10.33 -4.53
N LEU A 42 4.24 9.48 -3.89
CA LEU A 42 4.64 8.14 -3.47
C LEU A 42 4.90 7.26 -4.70
N LYS A 43 4.07 7.40 -5.75
CA LYS A 43 4.19 6.67 -7.01
C LYS A 43 5.42 7.07 -7.81
N SER A 44 5.71 8.37 -7.91
CA SER A 44 6.86 8.89 -8.66
C SER A 44 8.19 8.55 -8.00
N GLY A 45 8.21 8.42 -6.67
CA GLY A 45 9.38 7.94 -5.92
C GLY A 45 9.46 6.41 -5.79
N ALA A 46 8.47 5.68 -6.32
CA ALA A 46 8.42 4.24 -6.23
C ALA A 46 9.45 3.60 -7.16
N ASN A 47 10.45 2.96 -6.57
CA ASN A 47 11.23 1.90 -7.20
C ASN A 47 10.34 0.66 -7.44
N ASN A 48 10.86 -0.34 -8.17
CA ASN A 48 10.11 -1.55 -8.58
C ASN A 48 9.48 -2.36 -7.43
N ASN A 49 9.83 -2.06 -6.19
CA ASN A 49 9.35 -2.72 -4.98
C ASN A 49 8.27 -1.95 -4.22
N LEU A 50 7.81 -0.78 -4.68
CA LEU A 50 6.70 -0.05 -4.07
C LEU A 50 5.49 -0.02 -5.02
N HIS A 51 4.37 -0.60 -4.59
CA HIS A 51 3.15 -0.74 -5.38
C HIS A 51 2.01 0.00 -4.70
N ILE A 52 1.30 0.86 -5.44
CA ILE A 52 0.14 1.58 -4.91
C ILE A 52 -1.15 0.85 -5.32
N VAL A 53 -2.04 0.66 -4.36
CA VAL A 53 -3.38 0.11 -4.58
C VAL A 53 -4.42 1.04 -3.97
N LYS A 54 -5.51 1.28 -4.70
CA LYS A 54 -6.72 1.88 -4.12
C LYS A 54 -7.27 0.91 -3.09
N LEU A 55 -7.45 1.39 -1.86
CA LEU A 55 -8.00 0.61 -0.76
C LEU A 55 -8.85 1.51 0.14
N ASP A 56 -10.16 1.35 0.03
CA ASP A 56 -11.10 1.78 1.06
C ASP A 56 -11.40 0.59 1.97
N ILE A 57 -10.97 0.67 3.24
CA ILE A 57 -11.12 -0.40 4.22
C ILE A 57 -12.56 -0.59 4.72
N THR A 58 -13.47 0.33 4.38
CA THR A 58 -14.89 0.25 4.74
C THR A 58 -15.74 -0.35 3.63
N ASN A 59 -15.14 -0.58 2.44
CA ASN A 59 -15.83 -1.02 1.25
C ASN A 59 -15.33 -2.40 0.80
N GLU A 60 -16.19 -3.41 0.90
CA GLU A 60 -15.86 -4.81 0.57
C GLU A 60 -15.38 -4.96 -0.88
N ASP A 61 -16.03 -4.33 -1.85
CA ASP A 61 -15.61 -4.39 -3.26
C ASP A 61 -14.21 -3.81 -3.44
N SER A 62 -13.91 -2.69 -2.77
CA SER A 62 -12.57 -2.10 -2.79
C SER A 62 -11.53 -3.05 -2.20
N ILE A 63 -11.87 -3.75 -1.11
CA ILE A 63 -10.99 -4.75 -0.47
C ILE A 63 -10.74 -5.91 -1.44
N GLN A 64 -11.78 -6.45 -2.08
CA GLN A 64 -11.66 -7.55 -3.03
C GLN A 64 -10.80 -7.16 -4.25
N GLN A 65 -10.98 -5.95 -4.79
CA GLN A 65 -10.16 -5.46 -5.90
C GLN A 65 -8.69 -5.26 -5.48
N ALA A 66 -8.43 -4.75 -4.28
CA ALA A 66 -7.09 -4.62 -3.74
C ALA A 66 -6.43 -6.00 -3.54
N LEU A 67 -7.19 -6.97 -3.03
CA LEU A 67 -6.72 -8.35 -2.81
C LEU A 67 -6.21 -8.99 -4.10
N LEU A 68 -6.91 -8.81 -5.22
CA LEU A 68 -6.47 -9.34 -6.52
C LEU A 68 -5.10 -8.77 -6.92
N LYS A 69 -4.89 -7.46 -6.73
CA LYS A 69 -3.60 -6.81 -7.02
C LYS A 69 -2.49 -7.28 -6.08
N ILE A 70 -2.80 -7.38 -4.79
CA ILE A 70 -1.86 -7.84 -3.75
C ILE A 70 -1.40 -9.27 -4.03
N LYS A 71 -2.31 -10.17 -4.42
CA LYS A 71 -1.97 -11.56 -4.79
C LYS A 71 -0.93 -11.63 -5.91
N ASN A 72 -1.06 -10.77 -6.92
CA ASN A 72 -0.09 -10.69 -8.02
C ASN A 72 1.29 -10.25 -7.54
N VAL A 73 1.36 -9.23 -6.67
CA VAL A 73 2.61 -8.73 -6.08
C VAL A 73 3.27 -9.77 -5.17
N CYS A 74 2.48 -10.58 -4.46
CA CYS A 74 3.01 -11.59 -3.54
C CYS A 74 3.55 -12.85 -4.23
N HIS A 75 3.29 -13.06 -5.53
CA HIS A 75 3.72 -14.24 -6.29
C HIS A 75 3.44 -15.57 -5.55
N GLY A 76 2.25 -15.69 -4.94
CA GLY A 76 1.83 -16.89 -4.19
C GLY A 76 2.47 -17.08 -2.81
N LYS A 77 3.41 -16.23 -2.39
CA LYS A 77 4.09 -16.34 -1.08
C LYS A 77 3.31 -15.71 0.09
N GLY A 78 2.21 -15.02 -0.19
CA GLY A 78 1.44 -14.28 0.80
C GLY A 78 2.14 -13.02 1.32
N LEU A 79 1.48 -12.36 2.28
CA LEU A 79 2.05 -11.20 2.98
C LEU A 79 3.01 -11.67 4.08
N TRP A 80 4.14 -10.98 4.20
CA TRP A 80 5.06 -11.14 5.33
C TRP A 80 4.58 -10.33 6.55
N ALA A 81 4.01 -9.15 6.32
CA ALA A 81 3.43 -8.32 7.37
C ALA A 81 2.28 -7.45 6.85
N LEU A 82 1.44 -7.01 7.79
CA LEU A 82 0.37 -6.04 7.60
C LEU A 82 0.54 -4.92 8.63
N VAL A 83 0.54 -3.67 8.17
CA VAL A 83 0.49 -2.48 9.01
C VAL A 83 -0.92 -1.89 8.90
N ASN A 84 -1.72 -2.11 9.93
CA ASN A 84 -3.08 -1.54 10.06
C ASN A 84 -2.99 -0.10 10.54
N ASN A 85 -2.91 0.84 9.60
CA ASN A 85 -2.76 2.27 9.89
C ASN A 85 -3.93 3.13 9.34
N ALA A 86 -4.75 2.61 8.43
CA ALA A 86 -5.94 3.32 7.97
C ALA A 86 -6.89 3.62 9.14
N GLY A 87 -7.23 4.89 9.32
CA GLY A 87 -8.28 5.35 10.21
C GLY A 87 -9.59 5.58 9.46
N VAL A 88 -10.71 5.46 10.17
CA VAL A 88 -12.05 5.78 9.68
C VAL A 88 -12.64 6.82 10.61
N SER A 89 -13.31 7.83 10.05
CA SER A 89 -13.99 8.91 10.77
C SER A 89 -15.39 9.12 10.23
#